data_AF-A0A0Q4CAS0-F1
#
_entry.id   AF-A0A0Q4CAS0-F1
#
_cell.length_a   1.000
_cell.length_b   1.000
_cell.length_c   1.000
_cell.angle_alpha   90.00
_cell.angle_beta   90.00
_cell.angle_gamma   90.00
#
_symmetry.space_group_name_H-M   'P 1'
#
loop_
_entity.id
_entity.type
_entity.pdbx_description
1 polymer ?
#
loop_
_entity_poly.entity_id
_entity_poly.type
_entity_poly.pdbx_seq_one_letter_code
_entity_poly.pdbx_strand_id
1 'polypeptide(L)'
;MIKKLSILRIFYVRLLIPAVIASLLMCFSLGFSAGNFGLCFLLFLPCLHFLIYELRFRNEYYFYANFGLSRLFLWIFTCSLSILVNSITKFL
;
A
#
# COMPACT_ATOMS: atom_id res chain seq x y z
N MET A 1 15.99 -12.79 -10.37
CA MET A 1 15.46 -12.06 -9.18
C MET A 1 15.33 -10.55 -9.39
N ILE A 2 16.36 -9.87 -9.93
CA ILE A 2 16.41 -8.38 -10.02
C ILE A 2 15.20 -7.77 -10.78
N LYS A 3 14.75 -8.40 -11.87
CA LYS A 3 13.58 -7.94 -12.64
C LYS A 3 12.28 -7.96 -11.83
N LYS A 4 12.05 -8.98 -11.01
CA LYS A 4 10.84 -9.09 -10.17
C LYS A 4 10.80 -8.00 -9.11
N LEU A 5 11.95 -7.67 -8.51
CA LEU A 5 12.06 -6.61 -7.51
C LEU A 5 11.76 -5.22 -8.11
N SER A 6 12.25 -4.96 -9.33
CA SER A 6 11.97 -3.72 -10.06
C SER A 6 10.47 -3.55 -10.36
N ILE A 7 9.81 -4.63 -10.79
CA ILE A 7 8.37 -4.62 -11.09
C ILE A 7 7.53 -4.41 -9.82
N LEU A 8 7.91 -5.07 -8.72
CA LEU A 8 7.28 -4.86 -7.41
C LEU A 8 7.42 -3.40 -6.97
N ARG A 9 8.58 -2.79 -7.19
CA ARG A 9 8.80 -1.36 -6.90
C ARG A 9 7.87 -0.47 -7.72
N ILE A 10 7.66 -0.74 -9.01
CA ILE A 10 6.75 0.04 -9.87
C ILE A 10 5.31 -0.03 -9.32
N PHE A 11 4.86 -1.21 -8.91
CA PHE A 11 3.57 -1.40 -8.26
C PHE A 11 3.44 -0.54 -7.00
N TYR A 12 4.42 -0.66 -6.08
CA TYR A 12 4.36 0.05 -4.80
C TYR A 12 4.54 1.54 -4.90
N VAL A 13 5.32 2.08 -5.84
CA VAL A 13 5.46 3.54 -6.00
C VAL A 13 4.12 4.17 -6.38
N ARG A 14 3.36 3.54 -7.30
CA ARG A 14 2.03 4.02 -7.70
C ARG A 14 1.01 3.92 -6.56
N LEU A 15 1.14 2.93 -5.69
CA LEU A 15 0.23 2.71 -4.56
C LEU A 15 0.58 3.55 -3.33
N LEU A 16 1.86 3.69 -2.99
CA LEU A 16 2.34 4.35 -1.78
C LEU A 16 2.12 5.85 -1.83
N ILE A 17 2.35 6.51 -2.97
CA ILE A 17 2.15 7.96 -3.10
C ILE A 17 0.72 8.37 -2.68
N PRO A 18 -0.36 7.82 -3.29
CA PRO A 18 -1.72 8.19 -2.88
C PRO A 18 -2.03 7.73 -1.46
N ALA A 19 -1.49 6.59 -0.99
CA ALA A 19 -1.74 6.12 0.37
C ALA A 19 -1.11 7.01 1.45
N VAL A 20 0.12 7.49 1.24
CA VAL A 20 0.78 8.44 2.14
C VAL A 20 0.06 9.77 2.14
N ILE A 21 -0.35 10.29 0.97
CA ILE A 21 -1.07 11.57 0.90
C ILE A 21 -2.44 11.46 1.61
N ALA A 22 -3.22 10.41 1.32
CA ALA A 22 -4.52 10.20 1.96
C ALA A 22 -4.41 10.03 3.48
N SER A 23 -3.42 9.26 3.94
CA SER A 23 -3.19 9.06 5.38
C SER A 23 -2.67 10.32 6.07
N LEU A 24 -1.80 11.11 5.45
CA LEU A 24 -1.37 12.40 5.99
C LEU A 24 -2.54 13.38 6.10
N LEU A 25 -3.35 13.52 5.05
CA LEU A 25 -4.53 14.40 5.05
C LEU A 25 -5.51 14.01 6.17
N MET A 26 -5.77 12.71 6.35
CA MET A 26 -6.63 12.24 7.43
C MET A 26 -6.01 12.43 8.81
N CYS A 27 -4.70 12.23 8.95
CA CYS A 27 -3.96 12.47 10.19
C CYS A 27 -4.04 13.95 10.60
N PHE A 28 -3.94 14.89 9.65
CA PHE A 28 -4.14 16.32 9.93
C PHE A 28 -5.54 16.61 10.49
N SER A 29 -6.57 15.91 10.02
CA SER A 29 -7.95 16.09 10.52
C SER A 29 -8.20 15.45 11.89
N LEU A 30 -7.50 14.38 12.25
CA LEU A 30 -7.69 13.64 13.51
C LEU A 30 -6.73 14.08 14.62
N GLY A 31 -5.80 14.99 14.31
CA GLY A 31 -4.70 15.40 15.19
C GLY A 31 -3.39 14.77 14.75
N PHE A 32 -2.39 15.61 14.47
CA PHE A 32 -1.12 15.20 13.91
C PHE A 32 -0.27 14.45 14.95
N SER A 33 -0.25 13.12 14.85
CA SER A 33 0.59 12.24 15.66
C SER A 33 1.08 11.05 14.84
N ALA A 34 2.23 10.48 15.21
CA ALA A 34 2.77 9.29 14.54
C ALA A 34 1.78 8.12 14.60
N GLY A 35 1.17 7.89 15.77
CA GLY A 35 0.16 6.84 15.96
C GLY A 35 -1.07 7.01 15.06
N ASN A 36 -1.61 8.23 14.93
CA ASN A 36 -2.75 8.48 14.05
C ASN A 36 -2.39 8.29 12.58
N PHE A 37 -1.20 8.72 12.16
CA PHE A 37 -0.71 8.46 10.80
C PHE A 37 -0.61 6.96 10.51
N GLY A 38 -0.02 6.19 11.44
CA GLY A 38 0.07 4.74 11.33
C GLY A 38 -1.28 4.05 11.16
N LEU A 39 -2.26 4.45 11.99
CA LEU A 39 -3.64 3.94 11.90
C LEU A 39 -4.31 4.30 10.57
N CYS A 40 -4.16 5.55 10.13
CA CYS A 40 -4.69 5.97 8.83
C CYS A 40 -4.04 5.18 7.70
N PHE A 41 -2.72 5.04 7.71
CA PHE A 41 -1.97 4.31 6.69
C PHE A 41 -2.33 2.82 6.66
N LEU A 42 -2.57 2.21 7.83
CA LEU A 42 -3.02 0.82 7.96
C LEU A 42 -4.31 0.57 7.17
N LEU A 43 -5.22 1.55 7.18
CA LEU A 43 -6.55 1.45 6.56
C LEU A 43 -6.53 1.90 5.09
N PHE A 44 -5.87 3.03 4.79
CA PHE A 44 -5.84 3.59 3.45
C PHE A 44 -5.00 2.77 2.46
N LEU A 45 -3.90 2.15 2.89
CA LEU A 45 -3.05 1.37 1.98
C LEU A 45 -3.80 0.17 1.33
N PRO A 46 -4.44 -0.75 2.09
CA PRO A 46 -5.23 -1.82 1.50
C PRO A 46 -6.49 -1.31 0.79
N CYS A 47 -7.12 -0.24 1.28
CA CYS A 47 -8.28 0.36 0.62
C CYS A 47 -7.93 0.91 -0.78
N LEU A 48 -6.80 1.61 -0.90
CA LEU A 48 -6.32 2.11 -2.18
C LEU A 48 -5.79 1.01 -3.08
N HIS A 49 -5.23 -0.07 -2.53
CA HIS A 49 -4.88 -1.25 -3.33
C HIS A 49 -6.14 -1.79 -4.01
N PHE A 50 -7.22 -1.95 -3.25
CA PHE A 50 -8.50 -2.36 -3.79
C PHE A 50 -9.01 -1.38 -4.84
N LEU A 51 -9.11 -0.09 -4.53
CA LEU A 51 -9.63 0.93 -5.47
C LEU A 51 -8.83 1.02 -6.78
N ILE A 52 -7.49 1.00 -6.69
CA ILE A 52 -6.63 1.17 -7.85
C ILE A 52 -6.58 -0.12 -8.67
N TYR A 53 -6.30 -1.26 -8.06
CA TYR A 53 -6.00 -2.48 -8.79
C TYR A 53 -7.20 -3.40 -9.01
N GLU A 54 -8.22 -3.40 -8.15
CA GLU A 54 -9.43 -4.21 -8.36
C GLU A 54 -10.45 -3.50 -9.23
N LEU A 55 -10.69 -2.21 -8.95
CA LEU A 55 -11.75 -1.43 -9.60
C LEU A 55 -11.26 -0.71 -10.85
N ARG A 56 -10.18 0.09 -10.74
CA ARG A 56 -9.76 0.95 -11.86
C ARG A 56 -8.86 0.23 -12.87
N PHE A 57 -7.85 -0.51 -12.42
CA PHE A 57 -6.80 -1.09 -13.26
C PHE A 57 -6.73 -2.61 -13.14
N ARG A 58 -7.88 -3.28 -13.25
CA ARG A 58 -7.98 -4.75 -13.15
C ARG A 58 -7.05 -5.49 -14.11
N ASN A 59 -6.77 -4.91 -15.27
CA ASN A 59 -5.87 -5.48 -16.28
C ASN A 59 -4.39 -5.48 -15.85
N GLU A 60 -3.98 -4.59 -14.95
CA GLU A 60 -2.60 -4.56 -14.47
C GLU A 60 -2.26 -5.81 -13.62
N TYR A 61 -3.24 -6.43 -12.94
CA TYR A 61 -2.99 -7.71 -12.27
C TYR A 61 -2.54 -8.81 -13.23
N TYR A 62 -3.06 -8.85 -14.46
CA TYR A 62 -2.62 -9.82 -15.47
C TYR A 62 -1.17 -9.54 -15.91
N PHE A 63 -0.79 -8.25 -16.03
CA PHE A 63 0.59 -7.87 -16.27
C PHE A 63 1.51 -8.38 -15.16
N TYR A 64 1.19 -8.14 -13.89
CA TYR A 64 2.00 -8.61 -12.76
C TYR A 64 2.03 -10.14 -12.64
N ALA A 65 0.91 -10.81 -12.93
CA ALA A 65 0.82 -12.27 -12.96
C ALA A 65 1.75 -12.90 -14.01
N ASN A 66 1.91 -12.28 -15.18
CA ASN A 66 2.85 -12.74 -16.22
C ASN A 66 4.32 -12.70 -15.76
N PHE A 67 4.65 -11.89 -14.76
CA PHE A 67 5.99 -11.85 -14.13
C PHE A 67 6.11 -12.75 -12.89
N GLY A 68 5.07 -13.52 -12.57
CA GLY A 68 5.03 -14.46 -11.45
C GLY A 68 4.70 -13.82 -10.10
N LEU A 69 4.09 -12.63 -10.09
CA LEU A 69 3.54 -12.01 -8.88
C LEU A 69 2.04 -12.28 -8.83
N SER A 70 1.60 -13.18 -7.95
CA SER A 70 0.18 -13.47 -7.79
C SER A 70 -0.54 -12.30 -7.11
N ARG A 71 -1.84 -12.14 -7.42
CA ARG A 71 -2.72 -11.16 -6.75
C ARG A 71 -2.71 -11.34 -5.24
N LEU A 72 -2.74 -12.59 -4.77
CA LEU A 72 -2.72 -12.94 -3.35
C LEU A 72 -1.40 -12.52 -2.68
N PHE A 73 -0.26 -12.73 -3.36
CA PHE A 73 1.05 -12.29 -2.86
C PHE A 73 1.11 -10.75 -2.69
N LEU A 74 0.61 -9.99 -3.68
CA LEU A 74 0.56 -8.54 -3.61
C LEU A 74 -0.33 -8.06 -2.45
N TRP A 75 -1.46 -8.73 -2.22
CA TRP A 75 -2.35 -8.43 -1.10
C TRP A 75 -1.71 -8.72 0.25
N ILE A 76 -1.12 -9.91 0.44
CA ILE A 76 -0.40 -10.26 1.67
C ILE A 76 0.70 -9.23 1.95
N PHE A 77 1.49 -8.89 0.94
CA PHE A 77 2.59 -7.94 1.10
C PHE A 77 2.08 -6.51 1.40
N THR A 78 0.91 -6.14 0.89
CA THR A 78 0.28 -4.83 1.20
C THR A 78 -0.21 -4.78 2.65
N CYS A 79 -0.91 -5.83 3.09
CA CYS A 79 -1.40 -5.92 4.47
C CYS A 79 -0.24 -6.02 5.46
N SER A 80 0.80 -6.79 5.15
CA SER A 80 1.98 -6.89 6.03
C SER A 80 2.71 -5.55 6.12
N LEU A 81 2.87 -4.82 5.01
CA LEU A 81 3.48 -3.49 5.01
C LEU A 81 2.66 -2.49 5.83
N SER A 82 1.32 -2.51 5.69
CA SER A 82 0.45 -1.58 6.42
C SER A 82 0.48 -1.83 7.94
N ILE A 83 0.49 -3.09 8.36
CA ILE A 83 0.65 -3.50 9.76
C ILE A 83 2.03 -3.11 10.30
N LEU A 84 3.09 -3.34 9.52
CA LEU A 84 4.46 -3.04 9.91
C LEU A 84 4.63 -1.53 10.14
N VAL A 85 4.15 -0.69 9.21
CA VAL A 85 4.22 0.78 9.38
C VAL A 85 3.46 1.21 10.62
N ASN A 86 2.22 0.76 10.82
CA ASN A 86 1.44 1.08 12.01
C ASN A 86 2.11 0.66 13.32
N SER A 87 2.81 -0.49 13.30
CA SER A 87 3.55 -0.97 14.47
C SER A 87 4.73 -0.06 14.76
N ILE A 88 5.55 0.27 13.75
CA ILE A 88 6.70 1.17 13.90
C ILE A 88 6.27 2.54 14.41
N THR A 89 5.20 3.11 13.86
CA THR A 89 4.72 4.45 14.25
C THR A 89 4.16 4.52 15.67
N LYS A 90 3.83 3.39 16.29
CA LYS A 90 3.43 3.35 17.71
C LYS A 90 4.62 3.36 18.67
N PHE A 91 5.82 3.04 18.18
CA PHE A 91 7.06 3.10 18.95
C PHE A 91 7.79 4.45 18.79
N LEU A 92 7.22 5.38 18.02
CA LEU A 92 7.74 6.71 17.68
C LEU A 92 6.95 7.78 18.44
#